data_AF-R7HTU2-F1
#
_entry.id   AF-R7HTU2-F1
#
_cell.length_a   1.000
_cell.length_b   1.000
_cell.length_c   1.000
_cell.angle_alpha   90.00
_cell.angle_beta   90.00
_cell.angle_gamma   90.00
#
_symmetry.space_group_name_H-M   'P 1'
#
loop_
_entity.id
_entity.type
_entity.pdbx_description
1 polymer ?
#
loop_
_entity_poly.entity_id
_entity_poly.type
_entity_poly.pdbx_seq_one_letter_code
_entity_poly.pdbx_strand_id
1 'polypeptide(L)'
;MDMFEKATKVAKEMGDTVINSAKSIGGNLYNTTKEQSEMASLNVQKSLIEKRMTEYYAEIGKRYVEYMENCEGGEVFQVNDILEKMQPDLKKLSEVKEQIAEKEFAIKEGNEQKARRRAQETFDKEKETLDKALNMEILSEEEYEEKLALAKNKLEHYDLLRKVDMQLSMGIITKSEYDEKVKNILN
;
A
#
# COMPACT_ATOMS: atom_id res chain seq x y z
N MET A 1 -37.84 15.19 -23.22
CA MET A 1 -36.58 15.41 -22.48
C MET A 1 -36.33 14.17 -21.66
N ASP A 2 -35.46 13.33 -22.20
CA ASP A 2 -35.44 11.89 -21.95
C ASP A 2 -34.41 11.54 -20.86
N MET A 3 -34.72 10.58 -19.99
CA MET A 3 -33.84 10.20 -18.86
C MET A 3 -32.46 9.69 -19.32
N PHE A 4 -32.34 9.30 -20.59
CA PHE A 4 -31.10 8.85 -21.21
C PHE A 4 -30.08 9.99 -21.45
N GLU A 5 -30.55 11.21 -21.71
CA GLU A 5 -29.67 12.40 -21.82
C GLU A 5 -29.12 12.84 -20.45
N LYS A 6 -29.90 12.64 -19.37
CA LYS A 6 -29.41 12.89 -18.01
C LYS A 6 -28.34 11.89 -17.59
N ALA A 7 -28.51 10.60 -17.92
CA ALA A 7 -27.53 9.56 -17.62
C ALA A 7 -26.20 9.78 -18.37
N THR A 8 -26.27 10.16 -19.65
CA THR A 8 -25.07 10.42 -20.47
C THR A 8 -24.34 11.70 -20.07
N LYS A 9 -25.06 12.73 -19.59
CA LYS A 9 -24.43 13.95 -19.05
C LYS A 9 -23.74 13.71 -17.70
N VAL A 10 -24.35 12.92 -16.82
CA VAL A 10 -23.72 12.51 -15.54
C VAL A 10 -22.50 11.62 -15.78
N ALA A 11 -22.54 10.70 -16.75
CA ALA A 11 -21.37 9.90 -17.11
C ALA A 11 -20.23 10.76 -17.71
N LYS A 12 -20.56 11.85 -18.41
CA LYS A 12 -19.57 12.79 -18.98
C LYS A 12 -18.97 13.72 -17.91
N GLU A 13 -19.78 14.21 -16.98
CA GLU A 13 -19.33 15.06 -15.86
C GLU A 13 -18.56 14.24 -14.79
N MET A 14 -18.89 12.95 -14.60
CA MET A 14 -18.12 12.04 -13.76
C MET A 14 -16.86 11.49 -14.45
N GLY A 15 -16.81 11.45 -15.78
CA GLY A 15 -15.63 11.04 -16.55
C GLY A 15 -14.45 12.00 -16.41
N ASP A 16 -14.70 13.30 -16.33
CA ASP A 16 -13.65 14.32 -16.20
C ASP A 16 -13.16 14.54 -14.76
N THR A 17 -13.92 14.08 -13.75
CA THR A 17 -13.57 14.28 -12.33
C THR A 17 -12.60 13.21 -11.78
N VAL A 18 -12.44 12.07 -12.45
CA VAL A 18 -11.52 10.99 -12.02
C VAL A 18 -10.08 11.18 -12.52
N ILE A 19 -9.85 12.05 -13.51
CA ILE A 19 -8.52 12.18 -14.14
C ILE A 19 -7.55 13.05 -13.32
N ASN A 20 -8.01 13.88 -12.39
CA ASN A 20 -7.13 14.72 -11.57
C ASN A 20 -6.71 14.10 -10.22
N SER A 21 -7.37 13.04 -9.74
CA SER A 21 -6.91 12.30 -8.56
C SER A 21 -5.81 11.27 -8.88
N ALA A 22 -5.47 11.08 -10.16
CA ALA A 22 -4.37 10.21 -10.59
C ALA A 22 -2.98 10.89 -10.50
N LYS A 23 -2.90 12.20 -10.24
CA LYS A 23 -1.62 12.95 -10.21
C LYS A 23 -1.00 13.14 -8.82
N SER A 24 -1.69 12.82 -7.73
CA SER A 24 -1.09 12.82 -6.38
C SER A 24 -0.61 11.45 -5.90
N ILE A 25 -0.84 10.37 -6.67
CA ILE A 25 -0.15 9.06 -6.51
C ILE A 25 1.15 9.07 -7.35
N GLY A 26 1.86 10.18 -7.34
CA GLY A 26 2.96 10.51 -8.25
C GLY A 26 4.34 9.94 -7.88
N GLY A 27 4.45 8.84 -7.13
CA GLY A 27 5.76 8.34 -6.69
C GLY A 27 5.98 6.83 -6.59
N ASN A 28 4.93 6.02 -6.36
CA ASN A 28 5.11 4.63 -5.91
C ASN A 28 4.49 3.55 -6.82
N LEU A 29 4.03 3.89 -8.03
CA LEU A 29 3.42 2.93 -8.98
C LEU A 29 4.44 2.16 -9.84
N TYR A 30 5.62 1.84 -9.30
CA TYR A 30 6.60 0.94 -9.93
C TYR A 30 6.89 -0.26 -9.02
N ASN A 31 5.84 -0.90 -8.50
CA ASN A 31 5.97 -2.29 -8.09
C ASN A 31 5.93 -3.15 -9.35
N THR A 32 6.84 -4.12 -9.42
CA THR A 32 6.94 -5.08 -10.52
C THR A 32 5.55 -5.67 -10.75
N THR A 33 4.97 -5.55 -11.96
CA THR A 33 3.64 -6.11 -12.31
C THR A 33 3.46 -7.55 -11.82
N LYS A 34 4.57 -8.29 -11.75
CA LYS A 34 4.68 -9.62 -11.17
C LYS A 34 4.35 -9.70 -9.67
N GLU A 35 4.95 -8.86 -8.82
CA GLU A 35 4.71 -8.87 -7.37
C GLU A 35 3.26 -8.49 -7.04
N GLN A 36 2.71 -7.52 -7.77
CA GLN A 36 1.31 -7.12 -7.62
C GLN A 36 0.34 -8.20 -8.12
N SER A 37 0.69 -8.89 -9.22
CA SER A 37 -0.07 -10.03 -9.73
C SER A 37 -0.04 -11.23 -8.78
N GLU A 38 1.11 -11.54 -8.19
CA GLU A 38 1.26 -12.61 -7.20
C GLU A 38 0.45 -12.29 -5.93
N MET A 39 0.51 -11.05 -5.43
CA MET A 39 -0.32 -10.60 -4.30
C MET A 39 -1.82 -10.67 -4.60
N ALA A 40 -2.24 -10.28 -5.81
CA ALA A 40 -3.63 -10.42 -6.23
C ALA A 40 -4.05 -11.90 -6.26
N SER A 41 -3.19 -12.78 -6.75
CA SER A 41 -3.48 -14.23 -6.79
C SER A 41 -3.64 -14.84 -5.39
N LEU A 42 -2.82 -14.44 -4.42
CA LEU A 42 -2.94 -14.88 -3.03
C LEU A 42 -4.20 -14.34 -2.36
N ASN A 43 -4.56 -13.09 -2.61
CA ASN A 43 -5.81 -12.51 -2.11
C ASN A 43 -7.05 -13.20 -2.68
N VAL A 44 -7.02 -13.57 -3.97
CA VAL A 44 -8.08 -14.39 -4.57
C VAL A 44 -8.15 -15.77 -3.91
N GLN A 45 -7.01 -16.44 -3.69
CA GLN A 45 -6.98 -17.73 -2.98
C GLN A 45 -7.55 -17.63 -1.57
N LYS A 46 -7.15 -16.59 -0.80
CA LYS A 46 -7.70 -16.30 0.52
C LYS A 46 -9.22 -16.12 0.47
N SER A 47 -9.72 -15.28 -0.43
CA SER A 47 -11.15 -15.01 -0.58
C SER A 47 -11.96 -16.26 -0.94
N LEU A 48 -11.41 -17.11 -1.81
CA LEU A 48 -12.04 -18.39 -2.18
C LEU A 48 -12.11 -19.34 -0.98
N ILE A 49 -11.05 -19.44 -0.17
CA ILE A 49 -11.05 -20.25 1.05
C ILE A 49 -12.03 -19.68 2.08
N GLU A 50 -12.05 -18.37 2.31
CA GLU A 50 -12.99 -17.71 3.23
C GLU A 50 -14.46 -17.90 2.81
N LYS A 51 -14.73 -17.93 1.50
CA LYS A 51 -16.05 -18.28 0.98
C LYS A 51 -16.42 -19.73 1.34
N ARG A 52 -15.51 -20.69 1.11
CA ARG A 52 -15.75 -22.10 1.51
C ARG A 52 -15.93 -22.25 3.03
N MET A 53 -15.20 -21.47 3.83
CA MET A 53 -15.40 -21.47 5.29
C MET A 53 -16.80 -21.00 5.66
N THR A 54 -17.27 -19.92 5.03
CA THR A 54 -18.64 -19.43 5.20
C THR A 54 -19.67 -20.50 4.83
N GLU A 55 -19.44 -21.24 3.75
CA GLU A 55 -20.31 -22.35 3.33
C GLU A 55 -20.34 -23.48 4.38
N TYR A 56 -19.19 -23.91 4.93
CA TYR A 56 -19.16 -24.90 6.01
C TYR A 56 -19.86 -24.43 7.28
N TYR A 57 -19.68 -23.17 7.69
CA TYR A 57 -20.39 -22.62 8.84
C TYR A 57 -21.91 -22.60 8.62
N ALA A 58 -22.36 -22.26 7.42
CA ALA A 58 -23.78 -22.29 7.06
C ALA A 58 -24.35 -23.72 7.06
N GLU A 59 -23.59 -24.70 6.57
CA GLU A 59 -23.97 -26.11 6.57
C GLU A 59 -24.10 -26.67 7.99
N ILE A 60 -23.12 -26.39 8.86
CA ILE A 60 -23.18 -26.72 10.29
C ILE A 60 -24.40 -26.07 10.94
N GLY A 61 -24.63 -24.78 10.67
CA GLY A 61 -25.77 -24.05 11.22
C GLY A 61 -27.11 -24.63 10.78
N LYS A 62 -27.26 -24.97 9.50
CA LYS A 62 -28.47 -25.62 8.97
C LYS A 62 -28.71 -26.96 9.64
N ARG A 63 -27.66 -27.79 9.75
CA ARG A 63 -27.74 -29.10 10.40
C ARG A 63 -28.09 -28.99 11.88
N TYR A 64 -27.63 -27.93 12.55
CA TYR A 64 -27.98 -27.66 13.94
C TYR A 64 -29.47 -27.32 14.10
N VAL A 65 -30.02 -26.50 13.20
CA VAL A 65 -31.46 -26.20 13.18
C VAL A 65 -32.28 -27.47 12.92
N GLU A 66 -31.91 -28.27 11.91
CA GLU A 66 -32.57 -29.56 11.63
C GLU A 66 -32.49 -30.52 12.81
N TYR A 67 -31.35 -30.57 13.50
CA TYR A 67 -31.18 -31.35 14.71
C TYR A 67 -32.12 -30.86 15.82
N MET A 68 -32.22 -29.55 16.07
CA MET A 68 -33.13 -28.99 17.08
C MET A 68 -34.62 -29.25 16.78
N GLU A 69 -35.02 -29.26 15.51
CA GLU A 69 -36.41 -29.53 15.10
C GLU A 69 -36.81 -31.01 15.26
N ASN A 70 -35.86 -31.94 15.06
CA ASN A 70 -36.12 -33.38 15.04
C ASN A 70 -35.58 -34.12 16.28
N CYS A 71 -35.07 -33.41 17.29
CA CYS A 71 -34.44 -34.02 18.45
C CYS A 71 -35.47 -34.68 19.38
N GLU A 72 -35.82 -35.93 19.12
CA GLU A 72 -36.48 -36.79 20.10
C GLU A 72 -35.44 -37.29 21.11
N GLY A 73 -35.14 -36.44 22.11
CA GLY A 73 -34.38 -36.73 23.33
C GLY A 73 -33.42 -37.94 23.31
N GLY A 74 -32.25 -37.79 22.68
CA GLY A 74 -31.19 -38.81 22.78
C GLY A 74 -30.17 -38.85 21.64
N GLU A 75 -30.47 -38.27 20.48
CA GLU A 75 -29.50 -38.22 19.37
C GLU A 75 -28.37 -37.22 19.66
N VAL A 76 -27.16 -37.52 19.19
CA VAL A 76 -25.99 -36.63 19.32
C VAL A 76 -25.84 -35.81 18.05
N PHE A 77 -25.63 -34.51 18.18
CA PHE A 77 -25.34 -33.64 17.03
C PHE A 77 -24.02 -34.04 16.34
N GLN A 78 -24.09 -34.46 15.07
CA GLN A 78 -22.94 -34.93 14.29
C GLN A 78 -22.59 -33.95 13.17
N VAL A 79 -21.37 -33.41 13.18
CA VAL A 79 -20.81 -32.55 12.11
C VAL A 79 -19.37 -32.91 11.74
N ASN A 80 -18.89 -34.07 12.19
CA ASN A 80 -17.50 -34.49 12.00
C ASN A 80 -17.12 -34.57 10.52
N ASP A 81 -18.05 -34.95 9.65
CA ASP A 81 -17.88 -34.96 8.19
C ASP A 81 -17.62 -33.56 7.59
N ILE A 82 -18.20 -32.51 8.17
CA ILE A 82 -17.97 -31.12 7.76
C ILE A 82 -16.64 -30.62 8.34
N LEU A 83 -16.36 -30.95 9.61
CA LEU A 83 -15.12 -30.56 10.28
C LEU A 83 -13.88 -31.16 9.60
N GLU A 84 -13.94 -32.42 9.17
CA GLU A 84 -12.86 -33.09 8.43
C GLU A 84 -12.57 -32.40 7.08
N LYS A 85 -13.60 -31.90 6.39
CA LYS A 85 -13.44 -31.12 5.14
C LYS A 85 -12.90 -29.72 5.40
N MET A 86 -13.23 -29.13 6.54
CA MET A 86 -12.85 -27.77 6.92
C MET A 86 -11.38 -27.67 7.36
N GLN A 87 -10.85 -28.67 8.07
CA GLN A 87 -9.46 -28.69 8.56
C GLN A 87 -8.38 -28.35 7.51
N PRO A 88 -8.35 -28.98 6.32
CA PRO A 88 -7.32 -28.67 5.33
C PRO A 88 -7.42 -27.23 4.81
N ASP A 89 -8.63 -26.69 4.70
CA ASP A 89 -8.83 -25.31 4.27
C ASP A 89 -8.44 -24.29 5.35
N LEU A 90 -8.66 -24.59 6.64
CA LEU A 90 -8.15 -23.77 7.73
C LEU A 90 -6.63 -23.70 7.73
N LYS A 91 -5.97 -24.84 7.49
CA LYS A 91 -4.52 -24.90 7.37
C LYS A 91 -4.03 -24.04 6.19
N LYS A 92 -4.63 -24.22 5.01
CA LYS A 92 -4.32 -23.41 3.82
C LYS A 92 -4.59 -21.92 4.04
N LEU A 93 -5.64 -21.56 4.76
CA LEU A 93 -5.95 -20.16 5.08
C LEU A 93 -4.83 -19.53 5.92
N SER A 94 -4.31 -20.25 6.90
CA SER A 94 -3.17 -19.79 7.71
C SER A 94 -1.91 -19.61 6.85
N GLU A 95 -1.58 -20.60 6.03
CA GLU A 95 -0.42 -20.56 5.13
C GLU A 95 -0.51 -19.39 4.13
N VAL A 96 -1.69 -19.16 3.52
CA VAL A 96 -1.91 -18.06 2.58
C VAL A 96 -1.81 -16.70 3.29
N LYS A 97 -2.31 -16.58 4.52
CA LYS A 97 -2.19 -15.34 5.31
C LYS A 97 -0.73 -15.02 5.65
N GLU A 98 0.06 -16.03 6.01
CA GLU A 98 1.48 -15.89 6.29
C GLU A 98 2.25 -15.44 5.03
N GLN A 99 2.01 -16.09 3.89
CA GLN A 99 2.61 -15.70 2.60
C GLN A 99 2.26 -14.27 2.17
N ILE A 100 1.02 -13.83 2.43
CA ILE A 100 0.59 -12.44 2.18
C ILE A 100 1.40 -11.49 3.06
N ALA A 101 1.53 -11.76 4.36
CA ALA A 101 2.28 -10.91 5.28
C ALA A 101 3.77 -10.82 4.92
N GLU A 102 4.39 -11.95 4.59
CA GLU A 102 5.79 -12.00 4.15
C GLU A 102 6.01 -11.19 2.85
N LYS A 103 5.11 -11.34 1.87
CA LYS A 103 5.20 -10.58 0.61
C LYS A 103 4.96 -9.09 0.82
N GLU A 104 3.99 -8.70 1.66
CA GLU A 104 3.76 -7.30 2.00
C GLU A 104 4.99 -6.68 2.66
N PHE A 105 5.61 -7.41 3.58
CA PHE A 105 6.86 -7.00 4.21
C PHE A 105 7.99 -6.85 3.19
N ALA A 106 8.19 -7.85 2.32
CA ALA A 106 9.22 -7.82 1.29
C ALA A 106 9.02 -6.69 0.26
N ILE A 107 7.77 -6.42 -0.15
CA ILE A 107 7.43 -5.32 -1.05
C ILE A 107 7.73 -3.98 -0.38
N LYS A 108 7.35 -3.83 0.90
CA LYS A 108 7.59 -2.60 1.65
C LYS A 108 9.10 -2.34 1.82
N GLU A 109 9.85 -3.32 2.28
CA GLU A 109 11.31 -3.24 2.43
C GLU A 109 12.00 -2.95 1.09
N GLY A 110 11.62 -3.68 0.02
CA GLY A 110 12.17 -3.46 -1.31
C GLY A 110 11.88 -2.06 -1.85
N ASN A 111 10.71 -1.50 -1.57
CA ASN A 111 10.37 -0.14 -1.94
C ASN A 111 11.15 0.89 -1.12
N GLU A 112 11.33 0.67 0.18
CA GLU A 112 12.13 1.55 1.02
C GLU A 112 13.60 1.57 0.57
N GLN A 113 14.17 0.42 0.23
CA GLN A 113 15.53 0.36 -0.33
C GLN A 113 15.64 1.06 -1.68
N LYS A 114 14.69 0.85 -2.60
CA LYS A 114 14.65 1.57 -3.89
C LYS A 114 14.51 3.09 -3.69
N ALA A 115 13.70 3.52 -2.73
CA ALA A 115 13.49 4.92 -2.42
C ALA A 115 14.76 5.57 -1.87
N ARG A 116 15.46 4.91 -0.94
CA ARG A 116 16.79 5.35 -0.45
C ARG A 116 17.81 5.42 -1.58
N ARG A 117 17.84 4.42 -2.47
CA ARG A 117 18.75 4.43 -3.61
C ARG A 117 18.49 5.62 -4.55
N ARG A 118 17.22 5.94 -4.81
CA ARG A 118 16.84 7.14 -5.59
C ARG A 118 17.25 8.43 -4.90
N ALA A 119 17.13 8.52 -3.57
CA ALA A 119 17.60 9.67 -2.81
C ALA A 119 19.12 9.85 -2.97
N GLN A 120 19.89 8.76 -2.87
CA GLN A 120 21.33 8.78 -3.13
C GLN A 120 21.65 9.21 -4.57
N GLU A 121 20.99 8.62 -5.57
CA GLU A 121 21.18 8.98 -6.98
C GLU A 121 20.83 10.46 -7.25
N THR A 122 19.93 11.06 -6.47
CA THR A 122 19.56 12.47 -6.58
C THR A 122 20.66 13.36 -5.99
N PHE A 123 21.18 12.99 -4.82
CA PHE A 123 22.33 13.66 -4.21
C PHE A 123 23.57 13.60 -5.11
N ASP A 124 23.89 12.45 -5.69
CA ASP A 124 25.06 12.28 -6.56
C ASP A 124 24.96 13.17 -7.81
N LYS A 125 23.76 13.31 -8.38
CA LYS A 125 23.51 14.24 -9.51
C LYS A 125 23.63 15.69 -9.10
N GLU A 126 23.07 16.08 -7.95
CA GLU A 126 23.17 17.44 -7.43
C GLU A 126 24.64 17.80 -7.18
N LYS A 127 25.40 16.89 -6.56
CA LYS A 127 26.84 17.02 -6.39
C LYS A 127 27.55 17.19 -7.73
N GLU A 128 27.28 16.35 -8.73
CA GLU A 128 27.90 16.46 -10.06
C GLU A 128 27.61 17.83 -10.71
N THR A 129 26.40 18.37 -10.53
CA THR A 129 26.07 19.71 -11.04
C THR A 129 26.81 20.82 -10.30
N LEU A 130 26.96 20.70 -8.98
CA LEU A 130 27.73 21.65 -8.16
C LEU A 130 29.21 21.60 -8.52
N ASP A 131 29.77 20.40 -8.71
CA ASP A 131 31.17 20.19 -9.13
C ASP A 131 31.44 20.86 -10.49
N LYS A 132 30.51 20.73 -11.44
CA LYS A 132 30.59 21.42 -12.75
C LYS A 132 30.51 22.93 -12.60
N ALA A 133 29.60 23.44 -11.78
CA ALA A 133 29.45 24.88 -11.56
C ALA A 133 30.69 25.50 -10.90
N LEU A 134 31.31 24.80 -9.94
CA LEU A 134 32.56 25.21 -9.31
C LEU A 134 33.72 25.20 -10.31
N ASN A 135 33.86 24.13 -11.10
CA ASN A 135 34.89 24.02 -12.14
C ASN A 135 34.77 25.07 -13.26
N MET A 136 33.56 25.58 -13.49
CA MET A 136 33.29 26.66 -14.44
C MET A 136 33.41 28.06 -13.79
N GLU A 137 33.82 28.14 -12.53
CA GLU A 137 33.91 29.38 -11.73
C GLU A 137 32.58 30.16 -11.65
N ILE A 138 31.45 29.45 -11.85
CA ILE A 138 30.09 30.02 -11.73
C ILE A 138 29.71 30.16 -10.25
N LEU A 139 30.29 29.31 -9.40
CA LEU A 139 30.04 29.24 -7.97
C LEU A 139 31.34 29.43 -7.20
N SER A 140 31.29 30.10 -6.05
CA SER A 140 32.45 30.15 -5.14
C SER A 140 32.62 28.84 -4.37
N GLU A 141 33.81 28.62 -3.79
CA GLU A 141 34.05 27.46 -2.91
C GLU A 141 33.13 27.47 -1.68
N GLU A 142 32.89 28.63 -1.07
CA GLU A 142 31.97 28.77 0.07
C GLU A 142 30.52 28.40 -0.30
N GLU A 143 30.03 28.91 -1.43
CA GLU A 143 28.68 28.60 -1.92
C GLU A 143 28.53 27.11 -2.29
N TYR A 144 29.62 26.48 -2.73
CA TYR A 144 29.65 25.05 -3.07
C TYR A 144 29.50 24.21 -1.80
N GLU A 145 30.31 24.51 -0.78
CA GLU A 145 30.27 23.79 0.49
C GLU A 145 28.92 23.94 1.19
N GLU A 146 28.33 25.14 1.18
CA GLU A 146 27.00 25.38 1.75
C GLU A 146 25.92 24.55 1.04
N LYS A 147 25.91 24.54 -0.30
CA LYS A 147 24.92 23.77 -1.08
C LYS A 147 25.13 22.26 -0.95
N LEU A 148 26.38 21.80 -0.92
CA LEU A 148 26.72 20.39 -0.72
C LEU A 148 26.31 19.92 0.69
N ALA A 149 26.54 20.74 1.71
CA ALA A 149 26.12 20.46 3.09
C ALA A 149 24.60 20.33 3.18
N LEU A 150 23.85 21.24 2.55
CA LEU A 150 22.38 21.15 2.48
C LEU A 150 21.90 19.89 1.77
N ALA A 151 22.49 19.55 0.62
CA ALA A 151 22.15 18.34 -0.13
C ALA A 151 22.44 17.06 0.69
N LYS A 152 23.56 17.04 1.41
CA LYS A 152 23.93 15.94 2.30
C LYS A 152 22.99 15.83 3.50
N ASN A 153 22.62 16.95 4.11
CA ASN A 153 21.70 16.98 5.24
C ASN A 153 20.30 16.44 4.85
N LYS A 154 19.83 16.76 3.64
CA LYS A 154 18.59 16.18 3.08
C LYS A 154 18.67 14.68 2.89
N LEU A 155 19.82 14.15 2.46
CA LEU A 155 20.03 12.72 2.28
C LEU A 155 20.08 11.98 3.63
N GLU A 156 20.80 12.53 4.62
CA GLU A 156 20.91 11.97 5.97
C GLU A 156 19.54 11.93 6.68
N HIS A 157 18.73 12.97 6.50
CA HIS A 157 17.38 13.06 7.08
C HIS A 157 16.25 12.62 6.15
N TYR A 158 16.56 11.90 5.07
CA TYR A 158 15.60 11.46 4.06
C TYR A 158 14.37 10.76 4.68
N ASP A 159 14.58 9.88 5.66
CA ASP A 159 13.47 9.15 6.29
C ASP A 159 12.51 10.05 7.07
N LEU A 160 13.05 11.09 7.73
CA LEU A 160 12.24 12.03 8.49
C LEU A 160 11.46 12.95 7.54
N LEU A 161 12.13 13.45 6.50
CA LEU A 161 11.49 14.25 5.46
C LEU A 161 10.38 13.47 4.77
N ARG A 162 10.64 12.22 4.38
CA ARG A 162 9.63 11.34 3.77
C ARG A 162 8.42 11.11 4.69
N LYS A 163 8.62 10.97 6.00
CA LYS A 163 7.51 10.84 6.96
C LYS A 163 6.66 12.11 7.02
N VAL A 164 7.31 13.27 7.01
CA VAL A 164 6.63 14.57 7.00
C VAL A 164 5.88 14.79 5.67
N ASP A 165 6.48 14.42 4.54
CA ASP A 165 5.82 14.38 3.23
C ASP A 165 4.58 13.48 3.24
N MET A 166 4.69 12.29 3.82
CA MET A 166 3.56 11.36 3.95
C MET A 166 2.44 11.97 4.79
N GLN A 167 2.77 12.61 5.92
CA GLN A 167 1.79 13.30 6.77
C GLN A 167 1.05 14.40 6.00
N LEU A 168 1.75 15.18 5.19
CA LEU A 168 1.15 16.20 4.33
C LEU A 168 0.23 15.57 3.28
N SER A 169 0.70 14.52 2.59
CA SER A 169 -0.09 13.82 1.56
C SER A 169 -1.37 13.17 2.10
N MET A 170 -1.35 12.76 3.36
CA MET A 170 -2.50 12.18 4.07
C MET A 170 -3.40 13.25 4.69
N GLY A 171 -3.05 14.54 4.60
CA GLY A 171 -3.80 15.65 5.21
C GLY A 171 -3.73 15.67 6.74
N ILE A 172 -2.74 14.99 7.34
CA ILE A 172 -2.50 14.98 8.80
C ILE A 172 -1.95 16.33 9.25
N ILE A 173 -1.16 16.98 8.40
CA ILE A 173 -0.56 18.29 8.66
C ILE A 173 -0.91 19.25 7.52
N THR A 174 -0.94 20.54 7.84
CA THR A 174 -1.09 21.62 6.87
C THR A 174 0.24 21.95 6.19
N LYS A 175 0.20 22.71 5.08
CA LYS A 175 1.40 23.17 4.39
C LYS A 175 2.32 24.03 5.27
N SER A 176 1.73 24.84 6.15
CA SER A 176 2.50 25.67 7.08
C SER A 176 3.28 24.83 8.09
N GLU A 177 2.65 23.78 8.64
CA GLU A 177 3.30 22.86 9.58
C GLU A 177 4.34 21.97 8.89
N TYR A 178 4.12 21.63 7.61
CA TYR A 178 5.10 20.95 6.78
C TYR A 178 6.39 21.78 6.65
N ASP A 179 6.27 23.05 6.27
CA ASP A 179 7.43 23.93 6.07
C ASP A 179 8.23 24.10 7.37
N GLU A 180 7.55 24.23 8.51
CA GLU A 180 8.18 24.32 9.84
C GLU A 180 8.90 23.02 10.24
N LYS A 181 8.26 21.86 10.02
CA LYS A 181 8.87 20.55 10.32
C LYS A 181 10.09 20.28 9.45
N VAL A 182 10.03 20.58 8.16
CA VAL A 182 11.17 20.43 7.24
C VAL A 182 12.32 21.34 7.67
N LYS A 183 12.01 22.59 8.03
CA LYS A 183 13.02 23.53 8.53
C LYS A 183 13.68 23.03 9.81
N ASN A 184 12.92 22.48 10.75
CA ASN A 184 13.46 21.92 12.00
C ASN A 184 14.29 20.63 11.80
N ILE A 185 14.10 19.92 10.68
CA ILE A 185 14.88 18.73 10.34
C ILE A 185 16.20 19.10 9.65
N LEU A 186 16.21 20.21 8.90
CA LEU A 186 17.35 20.62 8.07
C LEU A 186 18.23 21.72 8.69
N ASN A 187 17.79 22.33 9.79
CA ASN A 187 18.54 23.28 10.61
C ASN A 187 19.22 22.59 11.78
#